data_AF-A0A9P8XXC1-F1
#
_entry.id   AF-A0A9P8XXC1-F1
#
_cell.length_a   1.000
_cell.length_b   1.000
_cell.length_c   1.000
_cell.angle_alpha   90.00
_cell.angle_beta   90.00
_cell.angle_gamma   90.00
#
_symmetry.space_group_name_H-M   'P 1'
#
loop_
_entity.id
_entity.type
_entity.pdbx_description
1 polymer ?
#
loop_
_entity_poly.entity_id
_entity_poly.type
_entity_poly.pdbx_seq_one_letter_code
_entity_poly.pdbx_strand_id
1 'polypeptide(L)'
;MADHTYEIDPDGDVVLTLRNPNAPFAVCPVEPEVERALDAPLPNIEHSGDSPVPEPPAEATPEPKVHIRLSSRHLILASPVFKKMLQGGWQESVPDVRREYILGATDWDIEALVVLMHVIHGRTRAVPRHIAVLVDYYECHEAVDIVASLWTEPDLILWLLVAWVFQLLEPFNTITTTLIMTMTGPVSALGLPIPEAITAELDKNRSTRLRATLYNMQQLLHDLRGGQVGCSFECSSVLLGSLTIELARLQLLDRELDVPFQDLSVESTLTALQEIRPGTLPPLLPQQAQ
;
A
#
# COMPACT_ATOMS: atom_id res chain seq x y z
N MET A 1 16.30 -24.58 -15.72
CA MET A 1 15.96 -24.01 -14.40
C MET A 1 15.21 -25.08 -13.64
N ALA A 2 15.45 -25.23 -12.34
CA ALA A 2 14.95 -26.35 -11.55
C ALA A 2 13.41 -26.36 -11.49
N ASP A 3 12.83 -27.55 -11.60
CA ASP A 3 11.43 -27.80 -11.29
C ASP A 3 11.17 -27.43 -9.83
N HIS A 4 10.49 -26.32 -9.59
CA HIS A 4 10.25 -25.78 -8.25
C HIS A 4 8.80 -26.05 -7.84
N THR A 5 8.62 -26.56 -6.62
CA THR A 5 7.30 -26.91 -6.07
C THR A 5 7.01 -26.07 -4.84
N TYR A 6 5.85 -25.41 -4.84
CA TYR A 6 5.29 -24.73 -3.67
C TYR A 6 4.29 -25.66 -2.96
N GLU A 7 4.49 -25.90 -1.67
CA GLU A 7 3.59 -26.70 -0.84
C GLU A 7 2.66 -25.79 -0.01
N ILE A 8 1.54 -25.38 -0.60
CA ILE A 8 0.53 -24.56 0.08
C ILE A 8 -0.41 -25.42 0.90
N ASP A 9 -0.72 -26.63 0.47
CA ASP A 9 -1.33 -27.66 1.32
C ASP A 9 -0.50 -28.95 1.23
N PRO A 10 0.30 -29.30 2.26
CA PRO A 10 1.06 -30.55 2.28
C PRO A 10 0.20 -31.79 2.09
N ASP A 11 -1.03 -31.78 2.62
CA ASP A 11 -2.00 -32.88 2.51
C ASP A 11 -2.95 -32.68 1.32
N GLY A 12 -2.66 -31.70 0.46
CA GLY A 12 -3.46 -31.35 -0.71
C GLY A 12 -3.59 -32.49 -1.72
N ASP A 13 -4.70 -32.51 -2.45
CA ASP A 13 -5.06 -33.48 -3.48
C ASP A 13 -5.03 -32.89 -4.90
N VAL A 14 -4.53 -31.66 -5.06
CA VAL A 14 -4.39 -30.96 -6.35
C VAL A 14 -2.95 -30.55 -6.59
N VAL A 15 -2.46 -30.78 -7.81
CA VAL A 15 -1.20 -30.25 -8.31
C VAL A 15 -1.50 -29.30 -9.48
N LEU A 16 -1.28 -28.00 -9.26
CA LEU A 16 -1.37 -26.99 -10.32
C LEU A 16 0.00 -26.81 -10.96
N THR A 17 0.09 -27.04 -12.27
CA THR A 17 1.28 -26.83 -13.08
C THR A 17 1.17 -25.50 -13.83
N LEU A 18 1.97 -24.52 -13.43
CA LEU A 18 2.13 -23.24 -14.11
C LEU A 18 3.22 -23.37 -15.18
N ARG A 19 2.87 -23.14 -16.44
CA ARG A 19 3.81 -23.08 -17.58
C ARG A 19 4.07 -21.62 -17.94
N ASN A 20 5.30 -21.32 -18.37
CA ASN A 20 5.71 -19.96 -18.75
C ASN A 20 5.44 -18.90 -17.63
N PRO A 21 5.93 -19.12 -16.39
CA PRO A 21 5.72 -18.18 -15.30
C PRO A 21 6.33 -16.80 -15.60
N ASN A 22 5.68 -15.75 -15.13
CA ASN A 22 6.13 -14.35 -15.28
C ASN A 22 6.21 -13.89 -16.74
N ALA A 23 5.34 -14.41 -17.60
CA ALA A 23 5.24 -13.94 -18.98
C ALA A 23 4.92 -12.43 -18.99
N PRO A 24 5.54 -11.65 -19.89
CA PRO A 24 5.31 -10.22 -19.96
C PRO A 24 3.85 -9.95 -20.33
N PHE A 25 3.11 -9.38 -19.38
CA PHE A 25 1.73 -8.97 -19.58
C PHE A 25 1.71 -7.63 -20.33
N ALA A 26 1.04 -7.59 -21.49
CA ALA A 26 0.89 -6.41 -22.34
C ALA A 26 2.21 -5.81 -22.89
N VAL A 27 2.91 -6.57 -23.75
CA VAL A 27 3.98 -6.01 -24.59
C VAL A 27 3.35 -5.01 -25.58
N CYS A 28 3.58 -3.71 -25.39
CA CYS A 28 3.25 -2.71 -26.40
C CYS A 28 4.03 -3.05 -27.69
N PRO A 29 3.37 -3.26 -28.83
CA PRO A 29 4.08 -3.42 -30.09
C PRO A 29 4.87 -2.15 -30.34
N VAL A 30 6.20 -2.25 -30.31
CA VAL A 30 7.03 -1.17 -30.85
C VAL A 30 6.85 -1.27 -32.36
N GLU A 31 6.18 -0.29 -32.96
CA GLU A 31 6.07 -0.22 -34.42
C GLU A 31 7.50 -0.22 -35.00
N PRO A 32 7.80 -1.04 -36.03
CA PRO A 32 9.15 -1.09 -36.56
C PRO A 32 9.49 0.27 -37.17
N GLU A 33 10.50 0.93 -36.60
CA GLU A 33 11.14 2.10 -37.20
C GLU A 33 11.64 1.71 -38.60
N VAL A 34 10.98 2.26 -39.62
CA VAL A 34 11.36 2.05 -41.01
C VAL A 34 12.62 2.86 -41.28
N GLU A 35 13.78 2.31 -40.95
CA GLU A 35 15.06 2.83 -41.45
C GLU A 35 15.21 2.45 -42.93
N ARG A 36 15.28 3.50 -43.75
CA ARG A 36 15.44 3.46 -45.21
C ARG A 36 16.81 2.89 -45.56
N ALA A 37 16.86 1.75 -46.24
CA ALA A 37 18.02 1.34 -47.01
C ALA A 37 17.78 1.60 -48.50
N LEU A 38 18.36 2.68 -49.00
CA LEU A 38 18.59 2.92 -50.42
C LEU A 38 19.86 2.18 -50.85
N ASP A 39 19.80 1.56 -52.03
CA ASP A 39 20.92 1.02 -52.85
C ASP A 39 21.79 -0.13 -52.30
N ALA A 40 21.47 -1.36 -52.74
CA ALA A 40 22.47 -2.32 -53.28
C ALA A 40 21.80 -3.52 -53.99
N PRO A 41 22.43 -4.10 -55.04
CA PRO A 41 21.77 -4.93 -56.05
C PRO A 41 21.57 -6.41 -55.69
N LEU A 42 20.52 -7.01 -56.24
CA LEU A 42 20.22 -8.45 -56.25
C LEU A 42 21.40 -9.27 -56.82
N PRO A 43 21.86 -10.34 -56.15
CA PRO A 43 22.61 -11.39 -56.80
C PRO A 43 21.70 -12.55 -57.25
N ASN A 44 22.12 -13.15 -58.35
CA ASN A 44 21.42 -14.12 -59.17
C ASN A 44 21.00 -15.41 -58.46
N ILE A 45 19.88 -15.94 -58.93
CA ILE A 45 19.46 -17.33 -58.76
C ILE A 45 20.44 -18.21 -59.54
N GLU A 46 21.28 -18.97 -58.84
CA GLU A 46 21.87 -20.18 -59.39
C GLU A 46 21.33 -21.41 -58.65
N HIS A 47 20.72 -22.27 -59.45
CA HIS A 47 20.13 -23.53 -59.08
C HIS A 47 21.27 -24.56 -58.96
N SER A 48 21.49 -25.12 -57.77
CA SER A 48 22.17 -26.41 -57.64
C SER A 48 21.61 -27.11 -56.41
N GLY A 49 20.89 -28.19 -56.71
CA GLY A 49 20.25 -29.01 -55.71
C GLY A 49 21.28 -29.71 -54.83
N ASP A 50 21.06 -29.59 -53.53
CA ASP A 50 21.45 -30.63 -52.60
C ASP A 50 20.34 -30.69 -51.55
N SER A 51 19.69 -31.86 -51.43
CA SER A 51 18.68 -32.08 -50.38
C SER A 51 19.41 -32.20 -49.05
N PRO A 52 19.13 -31.35 -48.04
CA PRO A 52 19.58 -31.62 -46.70
C PRO A 52 18.75 -32.77 -46.14
N VAL A 53 19.46 -33.84 -45.77
CA VAL A 53 19.01 -34.95 -44.93
C VAL A 53 18.18 -34.41 -43.75
N PRO A 54 17.06 -35.06 -43.34
CA PRO A 54 16.30 -34.61 -42.18
C PRO A 54 17.19 -34.67 -40.93
N GLU A 55 17.49 -33.51 -40.36
CA GLU A 55 18.04 -33.42 -39.02
C GLU A 55 17.03 -34.02 -38.03
N PRO A 56 17.47 -34.80 -37.03
CA PRO A 56 16.58 -35.29 -35.98
C PRO A 56 15.96 -34.08 -35.26
N PRO A 57 14.70 -34.17 -34.81
CA PRO A 57 14.01 -33.05 -34.19
C PRO A 57 14.84 -32.52 -33.03
N ALA A 58 15.20 -31.23 -33.12
CA ALA A 58 15.86 -30.51 -32.06
C ALA A 58 15.08 -30.73 -30.76
N GLU A 59 15.75 -31.30 -29.76
CA GLU A 59 15.20 -31.48 -28.42
C GLU A 59 14.71 -30.11 -27.92
N ALA A 60 13.38 -29.96 -27.82
CA ALA A 60 12.77 -28.77 -27.29
C ALA A 60 13.36 -28.51 -25.90
N THR A 61 14.01 -27.36 -25.74
CA THR A 61 14.43 -26.88 -24.42
C THR A 61 13.21 -26.91 -23.50
N PRO A 62 13.28 -27.55 -22.32
CA PRO A 62 12.12 -27.72 -21.47
C PRO A 62 11.61 -26.35 -21.01
N GLU A 63 10.36 -26.04 -21.35
CA GLU A 63 9.67 -24.83 -20.90
C GLU A 63 9.74 -24.76 -19.36
N PRO A 64 10.00 -23.57 -18.77
CA PRO A 64 10.00 -23.41 -17.32
C PRO A 64 8.61 -23.74 -16.78
N LYS A 65 8.57 -24.66 -15.82
CA LYS A 65 7.36 -25.12 -15.14
C LYS A 65 7.53 -25.01 -13.63
N VAL A 66 6.44 -24.64 -12.97
CA VAL A 66 6.33 -24.60 -11.51
C VAL A 66 5.11 -25.40 -11.08
N HIS A 67 5.26 -26.15 -9.99
CA HIS A 67 4.18 -26.93 -9.40
C HIS A 67 3.71 -26.29 -8.10
N ILE A 68 2.41 -26.33 -7.84
CA ILE A 68 1.81 -25.83 -6.60
C ILE A 68 0.86 -26.89 -6.05
N ARG A 69 1.12 -27.38 -4.84
CA ARG A 69 0.28 -28.36 -4.15
C ARG A 69 -0.82 -27.67 -3.35
N LEU A 70 -2.07 -28.04 -3.62
CA LEU A 70 -3.29 -27.35 -3.19
C LEU A 70 -4.37 -28.35 -2.77
N SER A 71 -5.41 -27.85 -2.11
CA SER A 71 -6.62 -28.58 -1.74
C SER A 71 -7.76 -28.31 -2.71
N SER A 72 -8.33 -29.36 -3.28
CA SER A 72 -9.53 -29.30 -4.12
C SER A 72 -10.70 -28.66 -3.35
N ARG A 73 -10.82 -28.96 -2.05
CA ARG A 73 -11.90 -28.44 -1.20
C ARG A 73 -11.84 -26.92 -1.05
N HIS A 74 -10.65 -26.38 -0.75
CA HIS A 74 -10.47 -24.93 -0.64
C HIS A 74 -10.71 -24.24 -1.97
N LEU A 75 -10.16 -24.79 -3.07
CA LEU A 75 -10.34 -24.24 -4.42
C LEU A 75 -11.80 -24.23 -4.87
N ILE A 76 -12.52 -25.35 -4.69
CA ILE A 76 -13.94 -25.50 -5.06
C ILE A 76 -14.83 -24.55 -4.25
N LEU A 77 -14.52 -24.37 -2.97
CA LEU A 77 -15.28 -23.48 -2.10
C LEU A 77 -15.08 -22.01 -2.49
N ALA A 78 -13.84 -21.62 -2.77
CA ALA A 78 -13.47 -20.23 -3.01
C ALA A 78 -13.76 -19.72 -4.43
N SER A 79 -13.86 -20.62 -5.42
CA SER A 79 -13.91 -20.23 -6.84
C SER A 79 -14.87 -21.11 -7.65
N PRO A 80 -15.86 -20.52 -8.35
CA PRO A 80 -16.69 -21.25 -9.29
C PRO A 80 -15.90 -21.75 -10.51
N VAL A 81 -14.79 -21.08 -10.86
CA VAL A 81 -13.89 -21.50 -11.95
C VAL A 81 -13.18 -22.80 -11.58
N PHE A 82 -12.55 -22.87 -10.40
CA PHE A 82 -11.93 -24.11 -9.95
C PHE A 82 -12.95 -25.22 -9.71
N LYS A 83 -14.17 -24.89 -9.24
CA LYS A 83 -15.26 -25.84 -9.14
C LYS A 83 -15.61 -26.47 -10.49
N LYS A 84 -15.74 -25.65 -11.55
CA LYS A 84 -15.98 -26.15 -12.91
C LYS A 84 -14.81 -27.00 -13.42
N MET A 85 -13.56 -26.61 -13.16
CA MET A 85 -12.38 -27.40 -13.57
C MET A 85 -12.36 -28.78 -12.90
N LEU A 86 -12.61 -28.85 -11.58
CA LEU A 86 -12.49 -30.08 -10.80
C LEU A 86 -13.75 -30.97 -10.83
N GLN A 87 -14.92 -30.43 -11.18
CA GLN A 87 -16.21 -31.15 -11.19
C GLN A 87 -16.90 -31.19 -12.55
N GLY A 88 -16.38 -30.50 -13.57
CA GLY A 88 -17.06 -30.27 -14.85
C GLY A 88 -16.96 -31.39 -15.89
N GLY A 89 -16.35 -32.53 -15.57
CA GLY A 89 -16.24 -33.67 -16.48
C GLY A 89 -15.11 -33.58 -17.51
N TRP A 90 -14.18 -32.64 -17.36
CA TRP A 90 -12.97 -32.50 -18.18
C TRP A 90 -11.82 -33.38 -17.67
N GLN A 91 -10.69 -33.45 -18.37
CA GLN A 91 -9.56 -34.30 -17.96
C GLN A 91 -9.04 -33.94 -16.55
N GLU A 92 -9.14 -32.66 -16.20
CA GLU A 92 -8.80 -32.08 -14.89
C GLU A 92 -9.69 -32.57 -13.75
N SER A 93 -10.88 -33.11 -14.05
CA SER A 93 -11.82 -33.67 -13.08
C SER A 93 -11.59 -35.16 -12.81
N VAL A 94 -10.64 -35.78 -13.52
CA VAL A 94 -10.23 -37.16 -13.31
C VAL A 94 -8.87 -37.17 -12.60
N PRO A 95 -8.78 -37.71 -11.37
CA PRO A 95 -7.50 -37.76 -10.68
C PRO A 95 -6.54 -38.74 -11.37
N ASP A 96 -5.25 -38.41 -11.36
CA ASP A 96 -4.19 -39.23 -11.93
C ASP A 96 -3.97 -40.52 -11.12
N VAL A 97 -3.05 -41.39 -11.55
CA VAL A 97 -2.69 -42.68 -10.92
C VAL A 97 -2.37 -42.52 -9.43
N ARG A 98 -1.89 -41.34 -9.00
CA ARG A 98 -1.60 -41.00 -7.60
C ARG A 98 -2.81 -40.50 -6.79
N ARG A 99 -4.00 -40.46 -7.39
CA ARG A 99 -5.23 -39.86 -6.86
C ARG A 99 -5.16 -38.33 -6.66
N GLU A 100 -4.38 -37.65 -7.50
CA GLU A 100 -4.21 -36.20 -7.48
C GLU A 100 -4.86 -35.57 -8.72
N TYR A 101 -5.54 -34.45 -8.57
CA TYR A 101 -6.06 -33.68 -9.70
C TYR A 101 -4.96 -32.81 -10.30
N ILE A 102 -4.79 -32.84 -11.62
CA ILE A 102 -3.77 -32.04 -12.32
C ILE A 102 -4.46 -30.85 -13.00
N LEU A 103 -4.09 -29.64 -12.60
CA LEU A 103 -4.58 -28.40 -13.20
C LEU A 103 -3.49 -27.72 -14.00
N GLY A 104 -3.81 -27.24 -15.20
CA GLY A 104 -2.91 -26.43 -16.01
C GLY A 104 -3.18 -24.93 -15.84
N ALA A 105 -2.11 -24.15 -15.70
CA ALA A 105 -2.15 -22.70 -15.83
C ALA A 105 -0.98 -22.22 -16.71
N THR A 106 -1.15 -21.09 -17.40
CA THR A 106 -0.10 -20.52 -18.24
C THR A 106 0.03 -19.02 -17.99
N ASP A 107 1.23 -18.48 -18.18
CA ASP A 107 1.51 -17.05 -18.33
C ASP A 107 1.26 -16.17 -17.10
N TRP A 108 0.87 -16.75 -15.96
CA TRP A 108 0.69 -16.00 -14.73
C TRP A 108 2.01 -15.58 -14.09
N ASP A 109 1.98 -14.41 -13.44
CA ASP A 109 2.98 -14.04 -12.44
C ASP A 109 2.93 -15.04 -11.27
N ILE A 110 4.09 -15.63 -10.99
CA ILE A 110 4.21 -16.72 -10.03
C ILE A 110 3.95 -16.28 -8.60
N GLU A 111 4.41 -15.08 -8.22
CA GLU A 111 4.25 -14.57 -6.87
C GLU A 111 2.78 -14.22 -6.61
N ALA A 112 2.13 -13.56 -7.58
CA ALA A 112 0.72 -13.24 -7.53
C ALA A 112 -0.15 -14.49 -7.44
N LEU A 113 0.15 -15.53 -8.23
CA LEU A 113 -0.57 -16.81 -8.19
C LEU A 113 -0.40 -17.51 -6.83
N VAL A 114 0.83 -17.59 -6.32
CA VAL A 114 1.12 -18.20 -5.01
C VAL A 114 0.42 -17.45 -3.88
N VAL A 115 0.41 -16.12 -3.91
CA VAL A 115 -0.33 -15.31 -2.93
C VAL A 115 -1.82 -15.60 -2.98
N LEU A 116 -2.42 -15.62 -4.18
CA LEU A 116 -3.84 -15.94 -4.30
C LEU A 116 -4.15 -17.33 -3.74
N MET A 117 -3.31 -18.32 -4.03
CA MET A 117 -3.48 -19.66 -3.50
C MET A 117 -3.36 -19.70 -1.98
N HIS A 118 -2.43 -18.94 -1.38
CA HIS A 118 -2.35 -18.78 0.07
C HIS A 118 -3.65 -18.19 0.66
N VAL A 119 -4.22 -17.16 0.03
CA VAL A 119 -5.48 -16.55 0.47
C VAL A 119 -6.63 -17.57 0.42
N ILE A 120 -6.77 -18.30 -0.69
CA ILE A 120 -7.80 -19.35 -0.85
C ILE A 120 -7.67 -20.44 0.23
N HIS A 121 -6.45 -20.74 0.67
CA HIS A 121 -6.17 -21.72 1.72
C HIS A 121 -6.18 -21.14 3.15
N GLY A 122 -6.73 -19.93 3.34
CA GLY A 122 -6.83 -19.26 4.64
C GLY A 122 -5.49 -18.83 5.23
N ARG A 123 -4.42 -18.79 4.42
CA ARG A 123 -3.07 -18.37 4.83
C ARG A 123 -2.84 -16.92 4.46
N THR A 124 -3.52 -16.01 5.15
CA THR A 124 -3.53 -14.59 4.79
C THR A 124 -2.38 -13.83 5.46
N ARG A 125 -1.28 -13.60 4.73
CA ARG A 125 -0.26 -12.58 5.04
C ARG A 125 -0.18 -11.60 3.88
N ALA A 126 0.17 -10.34 4.16
CA ALA A 126 0.36 -9.19 3.24
C ALA A 126 -0.02 -9.47 1.77
N VAL A 127 -1.20 -9.01 1.33
CA VAL A 127 -1.70 -9.24 -0.02
C VAL A 127 -1.32 -8.08 -0.95
N PRO A 128 -0.51 -8.30 -2.00
CA PRO A 128 -0.19 -7.27 -2.97
C PRO A 128 -1.41 -6.90 -3.83
N ARG A 129 -1.51 -5.63 -4.24
CA ARG A 129 -2.54 -5.15 -5.18
C ARG A 129 -2.53 -5.87 -6.55
N HIS A 130 -1.43 -6.51 -6.90
CA HIS A 130 -1.20 -7.12 -8.21
C HIS A 130 -1.96 -8.45 -8.43
N ILE A 131 -2.70 -8.99 -7.44
CA ILE A 131 -3.50 -10.20 -7.64
C ILE A 131 -4.89 -9.94 -8.25
N ALA A 132 -5.29 -8.68 -8.46
CA ALA A 132 -6.65 -8.32 -8.89
C ALA A 132 -7.08 -9.04 -10.19
N VAL A 133 -6.18 -9.17 -11.17
CA VAL A 133 -6.45 -9.88 -12.43
C VAL A 133 -6.73 -11.36 -12.19
N LEU A 134 -6.00 -11.99 -11.27
CA LEU A 134 -6.22 -13.39 -10.89
C LEU A 134 -7.53 -13.58 -10.12
N VAL A 135 -7.87 -12.62 -9.25
CA VAL A 135 -9.13 -12.64 -8.48
C VAL A 135 -10.34 -12.58 -9.41
N ASP A 136 -10.28 -11.70 -10.40
CA ASP A 136 -11.30 -11.58 -11.45
C ASP A 136 -11.35 -12.86 -12.30
N TYR A 137 -10.20 -13.33 -12.81
CA TYR A 137 -10.10 -14.52 -13.65
C TYR A 137 -10.64 -15.78 -12.98
N TYR A 138 -10.26 -16.04 -11.72
CA TYR A 138 -10.73 -17.20 -10.96
C TYR A 138 -12.06 -16.94 -10.25
N GLU A 139 -12.67 -15.76 -10.42
CA GLU A 139 -13.95 -15.37 -9.81
C GLU A 139 -14.00 -15.60 -8.28
N CYS A 140 -12.89 -15.37 -7.56
CA CYS A 140 -12.76 -15.66 -6.13
C CYS A 140 -12.81 -14.42 -5.23
N HIS A 141 -13.58 -13.42 -5.66
CA HIS A 141 -13.75 -12.14 -4.96
C HIS A 141 -14.08 -12.30 -3.47
N GLU A 142 -15.05 -13.14 -3.12
CA GLU A 142 -15.45 -13.36 -1.72
C GLU A 142 -14.32 -13.90 -0.84
N ALA A 143 -13.49 -14.80 -1.37
CA ALA A 143 -12.36 -15.35 -0.65
C ALA A 143 -11.26 -14.31 -0.38
N VAL A 144 -11.20 -13.25 -1.20
CA VAL A 144 -10.21 -12.18 -1.08
C VAL A 144 -10.77 -10.93 -0.42
N ASP A 145 -12.08 -10.71 -0.42
CA ASP A 145 -12.75 -9.47 -0.01
C ASP A 145 -12.38 -9.03 1.42
N ILE A 146 -12.51 -9.95 2.39
CA ILE A 146 -12.13 -9.67 3.79
C ILE A 146 -10.68 -9.24 3.86
N VAL A 147 -9.79 -9.94 3.16
CA VAL A 147 -8.37 -9.62 3.16
C VAL A 147 -8.14 -8.28 2.49
N ALA A 148 -8.68 -8.02 1.31
CA ALA A 148 -8.54 -6.76 0.59
C ALA A 148 -9.03 -5.55 1.42
N SER A 149 -10.12 -5.69 2.16
CA SER A 149 -10.66 -4.64 3.02
C SER A 149 -9.74 -4.25 4.18
N LEU A 150 -8.91 -5.17 4.68
CA LEU A 150 -7.89 -4.90 5.70
C LEU A 150 -6.72 -4.04 5.17
N TRP A 151 -6.57 -3.90 3.85
CA TRP A 151 -5.42 -3.23 3.20
C TRP A 151 -5.79 -1.98 2.39
N THR A 152 -7.07 -1.57 2.34
CA THR A 152 -7.42 -0.18 1.99
C THR A 152 -6.97 0.76 3.12
N GLU A 153 -6.71 2.04 2.82
CA GLU A 153 -5.96 2.98 3.70
C GLU A 153 -6.20 2.76 5.20
N PRO A 154 -5.12 2.65 6.00
CA PRO A 154 -5.18 2.02 7.31
C PRO A 154 -6.08 2.81 8.25
N ASP A 155 -7.19 2.22 8.67
CA ASP A 155 -7.83 2.60 9.91
C ASP A 155 -6.81 2.39 11.04
N LEU A 156 -6.24 3.50 11.52
CA LEU A 156 -5.18 3.49 12.53
C LEU A 156 -5.62 2.79 13.82
N ILE A 157 -6.91 2.79 14.16
CA ILE A 157 -7.42 2.13 15.37
C ILE A 157 -7.47 0.62 15.16
N LEU A 158 -7.88 0.17 13.98
CA LEU A 158 -7.83 -1.25 13.61
C LEU A 158 -6.38 -1.76 13.56
N TRP A 159 -5.48 -0.99 12.95
CA TRP A 159 -4.07 -1.33 12.89
C TRP A 159 -3.39 -1.29 14.26
N LEU A 160 -3.81 -0.40 15.16
CA LEU A 160 -3.39 -0.40 16.56
C LEU A 160 -3.78 -1.71 17.25
N LEU A 161 -5.02 -2.18 17.05
CA LEU A 161 -5.48 -3.48 17.56
C LEU A 161 -4.64 -4.63 17.01
N VAL A 162 -4.41 -4.66 15.69
CA VAL A 162 -3.58 -5.70 15.04
C VAL A 162 -2.17 -5.69 15.63
N ALA A 163 -1.51 -4.54 15.68
CA ALA A 163 -0.17 -4.42 16.22
C ALA A 163 -0.10 -4.83 17.70
N TRP A 164 -1.12 -4.51 18.48
CA TRP A 164 -1.24 -4.93 19.88
C TRP A 164 -1.42 -6.45 20.02
N VAL A 165 -2.39 -7.05 19.32
CA VAL A 165 -2.71 -8.48 19.41
C VAL A 165 -1.53 -9.34 18.97
N PHE A 166 -0.86 -8.95 17.89
CA PHE A 166 0.28 -9.67 17.33
C PHE A 166 1.63 -9.23 17.90
N GLN A 167 1.66 -8.31 18.87
CA GLN A 167 2.87 -7.82 19.53
C GLN A 167 3.91 -7.24 18.54
N LEU A 168 3.43 -6.52 17.53
CA LEU A 168 4.27 -5.93 16.48
C LEU A 168 4.78 -4.55 16.93
N LEU A 169 5.97 -4.53 17.54
CA LEU A 169 6.54 -3.33 18.18
C LEU A 169 6.69 -2.12 17.23
N GLU A 170 7.33 -2.31 16.07
CA GLU A 170 7.58 -1.22 15.11
C GLU A 170 6.28 -0.62 14.54
N PRO A 171 5.32 -1.44 14.04
CA PRO A 171 4.00 -0.94 13.68
C PRO A 171 3.28 -0.24 14.83
N PHE A 172 3.30 -0.82 16.03
CA PHE A 172 2.64 -0.25 17.21
C PHE A 172 3.19 1.15 17.52
N ASN A 173 4.51 1.31 17.56
CA ASN A 173 5.14 2.60 17.82
C ASN A 173 4.83 3.64 16.73
N THR A 174 4.85 3.23 15.46
CA THR A 174 4.50 4.10 14.33
C THR A 174 3.06 4.59 14.44
N ILE A 175 2.11 3.67 14.62
CA ILE A 175 0.68 3.96 14.70
C ILE A 175 0.36 4.85 15.90
N THR A 176 0.89 4.52 17.09
CA THR A 176 0.68 5.33 18.30
C THR A 176 1.24 6.75 18.16
N THR A 177 2.42 6.89 17.55
CA THR A 177 3.00 8.21 17.25
C THR A 177 2.10 8.99 16.32
N THR A 178 1.63 8.38 15.23
CA THR A 178 0.70 9.03 14.29
C THR A 178 -0.59 9.46 15.00
N LEU A 179 -1.22 8.56 15.77
CA LEU A 179 -2.45 8.89 16.51
C LEU A 179 -2.26 10.07 17.48
N ILE A 180 -1.16 10.09 18.23
CA ILE A 180 -0.83 11.20 19.14
C ILE A 180 -0.70 12.53 18.38
N MET A 181 -0.17 12.50 17.16
CA MET A 181 0.09 13.70 16.38
C MET A 181 -1.15 14.23 15.65
N THR A 182 -1.96 13.33 15.09
CA THR A 182 -3.02 13.67 14.13
C THR A 182 -4.42 13.74 14.74
N MET A 183 -4.71 12.99 15.80
CA MET A 183 -6.05 12.98 16.40
C MET A 183 -6.41 14.35 16.99
N THR A 184 -7.67 14.75 16.84
CA THR A 184 -8.22 16.02 17.31
C THR A 184 -9.01 15.90 18.62
N GLY A 185 -9.14 14.70 19.17
CA GLY A 185 -9.91 14.43 20.37
C GLY A 185 -9.48 13.14 21.06
N PRO A 186 -10.23 12.69 22.08
CA PRO A 186 -9.99 11.42 22.75
C PRO A 186 -9.98 10.23 21.79
N VAL A 187 -9.05 9.30 21.98
CA VAL A 187 -8.96 8.07 21.19
C VAL A 187 -10.13 7.17 21.57
N SER A 188 -11.07 7.02 20.64
CA SER A 188 -12.14 6.03 20.76
C SER A 188 -11.66 4.67 20.27
N ALA A 189 -11.77 3.63 21.10
CA ALA A 189 -11.50 2.26 20.69
C ALA A 189 -12.54 1.71 19.69
N LEU A 190 -13.61 2.46 19.37
CA LEU A 190 -14.68 2.04 18.45
C LEU A 190 -15.34 0.70 18.82
N GLY A 191 -15.34 0.34 20.12
CA GLY A 191 -15.85 -0.94 20.60
C GLY A 191 -14.90 -2.14 20.38
N LEU A 192 -13.69 -1.90 19.87
CA LEU A 192 -12.66 -2.91 19.70
C LEU A 192 -12.01 -3.28 21.05
N PRO A 193 -11.48 -4.52 21.19
CA PRO A 193 -10.87 -5.01 22.43
C PRO A 193 -9.45 -4.46 22.64
N ILE A 194 -9.28 -3.14 22.49
CA ILE A 194 -8.05 -2.43 22.82
C ILE A 194 -8.11 -2.11 24.32
N PRO A 195 -7.08 -2.46 25.12
CA PRO A 195 -7.07 -2.12 26.53
C PRO A 195 -7.21 -0.61 26.76
N GLU A 196 -8.10 -0.22 27.68
CA GLU A 196 -8.35 1.17 28.03
C GLU A 196 -7.08 1.90 28.49
N ALA A 197 -6.14 1.17 29.09
CA ALA A 197 -4.83 1.72 29.47
C ALA A 197 -4.05 2.27 28.26
N ILE A 198 -4.18 1.65 27.07
CA ILE A 198 -3.50 2.10 25.85
C ILE A 198 -4.16 3.39 25.34
N THR A 199 -5.49 3.40 25.19
CA THR A 199 -6.20 4.59 24.71
C THR A 199 -6.05 5.77 25.68
N ALA A 200 -6.08 5.51 26.99
CA ALA A 200 -5.85 6.53 28.02
C ALA A 200 -4.43 7.10 27.96
N GLU A 201 -3.41 6.27 27.74
CA GLU A 201 -2.03 6.75 27.63
C GLU A 201 -1.81 7.54 26.33
N LEU A 202 -2.45 7.15 25.22
CA LEU A 202 -2.45 7.94 23.98
C LEU A 202 -3.04 9.34 24.22
N ASP A 203 -4.21 9.42 24.84
CA ASP A 203 -4.89 10.69 25.13
C ASP A 203 -4.12 11.59 26.08
N LYS A 204 -3.49 10.98 27.09
CA LYS A 204 -2.61 11.68 28.02
C LYS A 204 -1.38 12.23 27.31
N ASN A 205 -0.74 11.46 26.42
CA ASN A 205 0.41 11.93 25.65
C ASN A 205 0.02 13.06 24.69
N ARG A 206 -1.09 12.91 23.96
CA ARG A 206 -1.65 13.96 23.09
C ARG A 206 -1.92 15.25 23.87
N SER A 207 -2.65 15.15 24.99
CA SER A 207 -3.01 16.30 25.82
C SER A 207 -1.78 16.99 26.44
N THR A 208 -0.77 16.22 26.82
CA THR A 208 0.49 16.75 27.38
C THR A 208 1.26 17.55 26.32
N ARG A 209 1.36 17.02 25.10
CA ARG A 209 2.02 17.70 23.98
C ARG A 209 1.28 18.97 23.58
N LEU A 210 -0.05 18.90 23.44
CA LEU A 210 -0.88 20.09 23.16
C LEU A 210 -0.70 21.16 24.22
N ARG A 211 -0.76 20.81 25.52
CA ARG A 211 -0.55 21.76 26.61
C ARG A 211 0.81 22.46 26.51
N ALA A 212 1.88 21.70 26.24
CA ALA A 212 3.21 22.27 26.10
C ALA A 212 3.31 23.22 24.90
N THR A 213 2.77 22.83 23.73
CA THR A 213 2.76 23.68 22.52
C THR A 213 1.96 24.97 22.74
N LEU A 214 0.78 24.87 23.35
CA LEU A 214 -0.08 26.02 23.66
C LEU A 214 0.58 26.97 24.66
N TYR A 215 1.21 26.44 25.71
CA TYR A 215 1.98 27.24 26.65
C TYR A 215 3.11 28.01 25.95
N ASN A 216 3.85 27.35 25.05
CA ASN A 216 4.92 28.00 24.28
C ASN A 216 4.37 29.11 23.37
N MET A 217 3.22 28.92 22.72
CA MET A 217 2.56 29.96 21.93
C MET A 217 2.17 31.18 22.78
N GLN A 218 1.57 30.94 23.95
CA GLN A 218 1.17 32.01 24.87
C GLN A 218 2.38 32.79 25.40
N GLN A 219 3.45 32.08 25.75
CA GLN A 219 4.71 32.69 26.18
C GLN A 219 5.32 33.55 25.06
N LEU A 220 5.38 33.03 23.83
CA LEU A 220 5.88 33.78 22.68
C LEU A 220 5.05 35.05 22.42
N LEU A 221 3.73 34.97 22.57
CA LEU A 221 2.85 36.13 22.46
C LEU A 221 3.14 37.18 23.54
N HIS A 222 3.38 36.77 24.79
CA HIS A 222 3.78 37.68 25.88
C HIS A 222 5.12 38.36 25.57
N ASP A 223 6.12 37.58 25.13
CA ASP A 223 7.48 38.05 24.87
C ASP A 223 7.57 38.94 23.62
N LEU A 224 6.71 38.74 22.63
CA LEU A 224 6.61 39.65 21.48
C LEU A 224 5.93 40.96 21.85
N ARG A 225 4.92 40.94 22.74
CA ARG A 225 4.21 42.15 23.20
C ARG A 225 5.08 43.04 24.08
N GLY A 226 5.96 42.45 24.90
CA GLY A 226 6.89 43.22 25.72
C GLY A 226 8.20 43.57 25.00
N GLY A 227 8.38 43.14 23.74
CA GLY A 227 9.58 43.40 22.94
C GLY A 227 10.82 42.65 23.43
N GLN A 228 10.65 41.54 24.16
CA GLN A 228 11.75 40.68 24.62
C GLN A 228 12.29 39.78 23.51
N VAL A 229 11.47 39.51 22.49
CA VAL A 229 11.81 38.67 21.33
C VAL A 229 11.62 39.48 20.05
N GLY A 230 12.56 39.34 19.11
CA GLY A 230 12.62 40.11 17.87
C GLY A 230 13.85 41.02 17.81
N CYS A 231 14.30 41.37 16.61
CA CYS A 231 15.49 42.22 16.44
C CYS A 231 15.19 43.73 16.42
N SER A 232 13.93 44.11 16.21
CA SER A 232 13.43 45.49 16.23
C SER A 232 11.94 45.52 16.60
N PHE A 233 11.42 46.72 16.83
CA PHE A 233 9.98 46.92 17.06
C PHE A 233 9.13 46.42 15.88
N GLU A 234 9.55 46.73 14.65
CA GLU A 234 8.87 46.32 13.42
C GLU A 234 8.89 44.79 13.27
N CYS A 235 10.04 44.17 13.50
CA CYS A 235 10.18 42.71 13.47
C CYS A 235 9.26 42.04 14.50
N SER A 236 9.25 42.54 15.73
CA SER A 236 8.39 42.02 16.81
C SER A 236 6.91 42.20 16.46
N SER A 237 6.54 43.33 15.86
CA SER A 237 5.17 43.62 15.44
C SER A 237 4.70 42.69 14.32
N VAL A 238 5.56 42.40 13.34
CA VAL A 238 5.25 41.46 12.25
C VAL A 238 5.06 40.04 12.80
N LEU A 239 5.99 39.57 13.64
CA LEU A 239 5.90 38.24 14.25
C LEU A 239 4.65 38.12 15.15
N LEU A 240 4.34 39.17 15.93
CA LEU A 240 3.14 39.22 16.76
C LEU A 240 1.86 39.15 15.91
N GLY A 241 1.83 39.87 14.79
CA GLY A 241 0.75 39.81 13.82
C GLY A 241 0.54 38.40 13.27
N SER A 242 1.62 37.77 12.77
CA SER A 242 1.59 36.40 12.25
C SER A 242 1.10 35.38 13.28
N LEU A 243 1.64 35.42 14.50
CA LEU A 243 1.21 34.55 15.59
C LEU A 243 -0.27 34.78 15.96
N THR A 244 -0.72 36.03 16.00
CA THR A 244 -2.12 36.36 16.32
C THR A 244 -3.07 35.81 15.25
N ILE A 245 -2.70 35.90 13.95
CA ILE A 245 -3.48 35.33 12.85
C ILE A 245 -3.59 33.81 12.97
N GLU A 246 -2.48 33.12 13.26
CA GLU A 246 -2.49 31.66 13.43
C GLU A 246 -3.30 31.22 14.67
N LEU A 247 -3.18 31.93 15.78
CA LEU A 247 -4.02 31.69 16.96
C LEU A 247 -5.50 31.90 16.64
N ALA A 248 -5.86 32.90 15.83
CA ALA A 248 -7.23 33.10 15.38
C ALA A 248 -7.71 31.94 14.49
N ARG A 249 -6.88 31.49 13.55
CA ARG A 249 -7.18 30.37 12.65
C ARG A 249 -7.45 29.07 13.42
N LEU A 250 -6.70 28.83 14.50
CA LEU A 250 -6.90 27.71 15.41
C LEU A 250 -7.98 27.94 16.47
N GLN A 251 -8.67 29.09 16.45
CA GLN A 251 -9.71 29.49 17.40
C GLN A 251 -9.21 29.52 18.87
N LEU A 252 -7.98 30.01 19.10
CA LEU A 252 -7.31 30.03 20.40
C LEU A 252 -7.25 31.41 21.07
N LEU A 253 -7.59 32.50 20.38
CA LEU A 253 -7.44 33.87 20.94
C LEU A 253 -8.43 34.18 22.07
N ASP A 254 -9.65 33.66 21.99
CA ASP A 254 -10.75 33.99 22.92
C ASP A 254 -11.42 32.74 23.52
N ARG A 255 -10.77 31.58 23.40
CA ARG A 255 -11.33 30.28 23.79
C ARG A 255 -10.75 29.81 25.13
N GLU A 256 -11.62 29.46 26.07
CA GLU A 256 -11.23 28.61 27.21
C GLU A 256 -10.95 27.20 26.71
N LEU A 257 -9.71 26.75 26.88
CA LEU A 257 -9.24 25.44 26.42
C LEU A 257 -9.22 24.47 27.59
N ASP A 258 -10.26 23.64 27.66
CA ASP A 258 -10.33 22.56 28.63
C ASP A 258 -9.74 21.27 28.06
N VAL A 259 -9.11 20.50 28.95
CA VAL A 259 -8.70 19.11 28.65
C VAL A 259 -9.99 18.33 28.33
N PRO A 260 -10.06 17.63 27.18
CA PRO A 260 -8.95 17.05 26.41
C PRO A 260 -8.54 17.81 25.14
N PHE A 261 -8.76 19.14 25.06
CA PHE A 261 -8.40 19.96 23.90
C PHE A 261 -9.08 19.48 22.61
N GLN A 262 -10.42 19.42 22.64
CA GLN A 262 -11.23 18.99 21.50
C GLN A 262 -11.01 19.89 20.28
N ASP A 263 -10.97 19.26 19.10
CA ASP A 263 -10.77 19.84 17.78
C ASP A 263 -9.34 20.34 17.49
N LEU A 264 -8.36 19.95 18.32
CA LEU A 264 -6.95 20.31 18.15
C LEU A 264 -6.06 19.08 18.03
N SER A 265 -5.20 19.06 17.02
CA SER A 265 -4.13 18.06 16.87
C SER A 265 -2.76 18.67 17.18
N VAL A 266 -1.82 17.83 17.65
CA VAL A 266 -0.46 18.29 17.94
C VAL A 266 0.24 18.74 16.65
N GLU A 267 0.01 18.04 15.56
CA GLU A 267 0.59 18.39 14.26
C GLU A 267 0.12 19.77 13.78
N SER A 268 -1.20 20.01 13.72
CA SER A 268 -1.74 21.28 13.23
C SER A 268 -1.32 22.48 14.07
N THR A 269 -1.17 22.29 15.40
CA THR A 269 -0.67 23.32 16.31
C THR A 269 0.83 23.58 16.14
N LEU A 270 1.65 22.54 15.91
CA LEU A 270 3.07 22.72 15.61
C LEU A 270 3.31 23.37 14.24
N THR A 271 2.56 22.98 13.22
CA THR A 271 2.66 23.59 11.88
C THR A 271 2.34 25.09 11.95
N ALA A 272 1.34 25.49 12.75
CA ALA A 272 1.04 26.90 12.95
C ALA A 272 2.21 27.69 13.54
N LEU A 273 3.00 27.10 14.44
CA LEU A 273 4.23 27.74 14.95
C LEU A 273 5.31 27.91 13.87
N GLN A 274 5.42 26.96 12.95
CA GLN A 274 6.41 27.00 11.87
C GLN A 274 6.12 28.05 10.80
N GLU A 275 4.84 28.42 10.64
CA GLU A 275 4.41 29.46 9.69
C GLU A 275 4.63 30.89 10.21
N ILE A 276 5.07 31.05 11.47
CA ILE A 276 5.45 32.35 12.03
C ILE A 276 6.77 32.80 11.38
N ARG A 277 6.68 33.63 10.34
CA ARG A 277 7.83 34.17 9.61
C ARG A 277 7.83 35.69 9.66
N PRO A 278 9.01 36.34 9.71
CA PRO A 278 9.12 37.77 9.46
C PRO A 278 8.83 38.02 7.97
N GLY A 279 7.64 38.52 7.66
CA GLY A 279 7.32 39.03 6.32
C GLY A 279 8.04 40.35 6.06
N THR A 280 8.50 40.57 4.83
CA THR A 280 8.97 41.89 4.38
C THR A 280 7.76 42.81 4.13
N LEU A 281 7.59 43.82 4.97
CA LEU A 281 6.62 44.91 4.74
C LEU A 281 7.07 45.74 3.52
N PRO A 282 6.21 45.95 2.51
CA PRO A 282 6.46 47.00 1.53
C PRO A 282 6.41 48.37 2.22
N PRO A 283 7.24 49.35 1.82
CA PRO A 283 7.26 50.67 2.44
C PRO A 283 5.90 51.36 2.25
N LEU A 284 5.26 51.70 3.37
CA LEU A 284 4.07 52.54 3.38
C LEU A 284 4.52 53.98 3.10
N LEU A 285 4.43 54.39 1.83
CA LEU A 285 4.56 55.81 1.48
C LEU A 285 3.37 56.56 2.09
N PRO A 286 3.59 57.69 2.79
CA PRO A 286 2.50 58.54 3.22
C PRO A 286 1.77 59.08 1.99
N GLN A 287 0.45 58.88 1.92
CA GLN A 287 -0.38 59.65 1.01
C GLN A 287 -0.22 61.12 1.37
N GLN A 288 0.47 61.86 0.50
CA GLN A 288 0.51 63.30 0.59
C GLN A 288 -0.93 63.81 0.44
N ALA A 289 -1.45 64.40 1.52
CA ALA A 289 -2.66 65.19 1.46
C ALA A 289 -2.33 66.53 0.79
N GLN A 290 -2.60 66.62 -0.52
CA GLN A 290 -3.25 67.73 -1.25
C GLN A 290 -3.15 67.51 -2.76
#